data_AF-A0A6A8AL04-F1
#
_entry.id   AF-A0A6A8AL04-F1
#
_cell.length_a   1.000
_cell.length_b   1.000
_cell.length_c   1.000
_cell.angle_alpha   90.00
_cell.angle_beta   90.00
_cell.angle_gamma   90.00
#
_symmetry.space_group_name_H-M   'P 1'
#
loop_
_entity.id
_entity.type
_entity.pdbx_description
1 polymer ?
#
loop_
_entity_poly.entity_id
_entity_poly.type
_entity_poly.pdbx_seq_one_letter_code
_entity_poly.pdbx_strand_id
1 'polypeptide(L)'
;DTEKCVGCGKCVFICPYDAIVWKDISTPEIKTEDCMGCGACALVCPHQAIELRGYEFEPISEIIKNCSRKTAKAKAQGKPAILLFVCQWSEFSALDDVQNGCLGDDITIIELPCSKGFDPVLVLEALSLGFDGVMAVVCPEELCKLEEGTELAERNFSALKTVLKQYNLEERFDSFRVSPKYLGEFNATLESFKQKISSILKPEVKST
;
A
#
# COMPACT_ATOMS: atom_id res chain seq x y z
N ASP A 1 9.05 5.28 -21.03
CA ASP A 1 10.08 6.13 -21.64
C ASP A 1 11.09 5.24 -22.40
N THR A 2 11.00 5.21 -23.73
CA THR A 2 11.89 4.42 -24.58
C THR A 2 13.33 4.94 -24.58
N GLU A 3 13.56 6.22 -24.27
CA GLU A 3 14.89 6.83 -24.28
C GLU A 3 15.71 6.44 -23.04
N LYS A 4 15.04 6.23 -21.90
CA LYS A 4 15.67 5.69 -20.67
C LYS A 4 15.92 4.18 -20.72
N CYS A 5 15.30 3.46 -21.66
CA CYS A 5 15.37 2.01 -21.70
C CYS A 5 16.70 1.52 -22.31
N VAL A 6 17.46 0.75 -21.55
CA VAL A 6 18.71 0.13 -22.02
C VAL A 6 18.53 -1.30 -22.54
N GLY A 7 17.28 -1.79 -22.67
CA GLY A 7 17.02 -3.14 -23.18
C GLY A 7 17.50 -4.27 -22.27
N CYS A 8 17.52 -4.09 -20.94
CA CYS A 8 18.03 -5.12 -20.02
C CYS A 8 17.12 -6.35 -19.85
N GLY A 9 15.88 -6.32 -20.35
CA GLY A 9 14.95 -7.46 -20.32
C GLY A 9 14.34 -7.82 -18.96
N LYS A 10 14.69 -7.14 -17.85
CA LYS A 10 14.13 -7.45 -16.52
C LYS A 10 12.60 -7.35 -16.47
N CYS A 11 12.02 -6.39 -17.19
CA CYS A 11 10.57 -6.21 -17.28
C CYS A 11 9.87 -7.37 -17.98
N VAL A 12 10.50 -7.97 -19.01
CA VAL A 12 10.01 -9.17 -19.69
C VAL A 12 10.00 -10.35 -18.72
N PHE A 13 11.12 -10.55 -18.02
CA PHE A 13 11.27 -11.68 -17.09
C PHE A 13 10.30 -11.64 -15.91
N ILE A 14 10.05 -10.44 -15.34
CA ILE A 14 9.20 -10.33 -14.14
C ILE A 14 7.70 -10.29 -14.46
N CYS A 15 7.29 -10.18 -15.73
CA CYS A 15 5.89 -10.00 -16.06
C CYS A 15 5.12 -11.33 -15.87
N PRO A 16 4.21 -11.45 -14.89
CA PRO A 16 3.53 -12.72 -14.62
C PRO A 16 2.34 -12.97 -15.58
N TYR A 17 2.12 -12.05 -16.53
CA TYR A 17 1.04 -12.10 -17.52
C TYR A 17 1.57 -12.24 -18.95
N ASP A 18 2.89 -12.39 -19.13
CA ASP A 18 3.56 -12.41 -20.44
C ASP A 18 3.21 -11.20 -21.34
N ALA A 19 2.78 -10.10 -20.72
CA ALA A 19 2.33 -8.89 -21.39
C ALA A 19 3.48 -8.05 -21.95
N ILE A 20 4.74 -8.38 -21.63
CA ILE A 20 5.92 -7.67 -22.13
C ILE A 20 6.77 -8.64 -22.92
N VAL A 21 6.92 -8.38 -24.22
CA VAL A 21 7.60 -9.27 -25.16
C VAL A 21 8.86 -8.64 -25.74
N TRP A 22 9.90 -9.47 -25.88
CA TRP A 22 11.14 -9.06 -26.52
C TRP A 22 10.94 -8.86 -28.02
N LYS A 23 11.47 -7.76 -28.56
CA LYS A 23 11.67 -7.56 -30.01
C LYS A 23 13.15 -7.55 -30.30
N ASP A 24 13.58 -8.48 -31.15
CA ASP A 24 14.92 -8.78 -31.66
C ASP A 24 16.11 -7.93 -31.13
N ILE A 25 16.11 -6.58 -31.20
CA ILE A 25 17.19 -5.71 -30.69
C ILE A 25 16.69 -4.35 -30.15
N SER A 26 15.53 -4.26 -29.49
CA SER A 26 14.98 -2.95 -29.06
C SER A 26 14.22 -2.97 -27.73
N THR A 27 13.74 -1.79 -27.30
CA THR A 27 12.85 -1.65 -26.15
C THR A 27 11.71 -2.67 -26.21
N PRO A 28 11.50 -3.49 -25.17
CA PRO A 28 10.43 -4.48 -25.15
C PRO A 28 9.06 -3.85 -25.40
N GLU A 29 8.21 -4.58 -26.11
CA GLU A 29 6.84 -4.14 -26.42
C GLU A 29 5.89 -4.61 -25.33
N ILE A 30 5.00 -3.71 -24.88
CA ILE A 30 3.96 -4.03 -23.90
C ILE A 30 2.64 -4.25 -24.65
N LYS A 31 2.13 -5.48 -24.63
CA LYS A 31 0.77 -5.83 -25.06
C LYS A 31 -0.20 -5.32 -24.02
N THR A 32 -0.91 -4.24 -24.35
CA THR A 32 -1.73 -3.53 -23.36
C THR A 32 -2.99 -4.34 -23.01
N GLU A 33 -3.47 -5.14 -23.95
CA GLU A 33 -4.58 -6.08 -23.79
C GLU A 33 -4.33 -7.17 -22.74
N ASP A 34 -3.08 -7.61 -22.58
CA ASP A 34 -2.67 -8.64 -21.61
C ASP A 34 -2.17 -8.00 -20.30
N CYS A 35 -1.97 -6.68 -20.28
CA CYS A 35 -1.37 -5.97 -19.16
C CYS A 35 -2.41 -5.73 -18.04
N MET A 36 -2.23 -6.41 -16.92
CA MET A 36 -3.07 -6.22 -15.73
C MET A 36 -2.64 -5.06 -14.81
N GLY A 37 -1.71 -4.20 -15.24
CA GLY A 37 -1.28 -3.05 -14.44
C GLY A 37 -0.52 -3.39 -13.15
N CYS A 38 0.02 -4.61 -13.01
CA CYS A 38 0.61 -5.08 -11.75
C CYS A 38 1.83 -4.29 -11.23
N GLY A 39 2.49 -3.51 -12.10
CA GLY A 39 3.65 -2.68 -11.74
C GLY A 39 4.97 -3.42 -11.52
N ALA A 40 5.00 -4.74 -11.64
CA ALA A 40 6.21 -5.54 -11.46
C ALA A 40 7.37 -5.04 -12.34
N CYS A 41 7.05 -4.73 -13.60
CA CYS A 41 7.99 -4.22 -14.58
C CYS A 41 8.57 -2.85 -14.23
N ALA A 42 7.76 -1.95 -13.64
CA ALA A 42 8.22 -0.66 -13.15
C ALA A 42 9.16 -0.82 -11.95
N LEU A 43 8.82 -1.71 -11.01
CA LEU A 43 9.60 -1.96 -9.79
C LEU A 43 11.01 -2.49 -10.09
N VAL A 44 11.15 -3.39 -11.08
CA VAL A 44 12.46 -3.98 -11.41
C VAL A 44 13.28 -3.15 -12.39
N CYS A 45 12.73 -2.05 -12.95
CA CYS A 45 13.42 -1.26 -13.96
C CYS A 45 14.45 -0.33 -13.29
N PRO A 46 15.76 -0.60 -13.42
CA PRO A 46 16.78 0.21 -12.74
C PRO A 46 16.94 1.62 -13.35
N HIS A 47 16.43 1.82 -14.56
CA HIS A 47 16.48 3.10 -15.28
C HIS A 47 15.16 3.87 -15.22
N GLN A 48 14.17 3.38 -14.46
CA GLN A 48 12.85 4.02 -14.32
C GLN A 48 12.20 4.32 -15.68
N ALA A 49 12.38 3.41 -16.64
CA ALA A 49 11.91 3.57 -18.02
C ALA A 49 10.43 3.16 -18.20
N ILE A 50 9.79 2.59 -17.17
CA ILE A 50 8.41 2.11 -17.22
C ILE A 50 7.60 2.85 -16.17
N GLU A 51 6.45 3.36 -16.61
CA GLU A 51 5.46 4.05 -15.79
C GLU A 51 4.10 3.38 -15.98
N LEU A 52 3.33 3.30 -14.90
CA LEU A 52 1.95 2.79 -14.91
C LEU A 52 1.00 3.97 -15.13
N ARG A 53 0.15 3.89 -16.16
CA ARG A 53 -0.94 4.88 -16.35
C ARG A 53 -1.90 4.82 -15.17
N GLY A 54 -2.25 5.97 -14.60
CA GLY A 54 -3.04 6.07 -13.35
C GLY A 54 -2.21 6.06 -12.07
N TYR A 55 -0.92 5.72 -12.17
CA TYR A 55 0.11 5.96 -11.16
C TYR A 55 1.18 6.92 -11.72
N GLU A 56 0.72 7.92 -12.49
CA GLU A 56 1.58 9.05 -12.86
C GLU A 56 2.18 9.62 -11.58
N PHE A 57 3.50 9.88 -11.57
CA PHE A 57 4.32 10.19 -10.38
C PHE A 57 3.78 11.41 -9.58
N GLU A 58 2.69 11.23 -8.82
CA GLU A 58 2.53 11.88 -7.53
C GLU A 58 3.18 10.91 -6.54
N PRO A 59 4.38 11.24 -5.99
CA PRO A 59 5.02 10.40 -5.00
C PRO A 59 4.01 10.05 -3.90
N ILE A 60 4.01 8.81 -3.42
CA ILE A 60 3.06 8.39 -2.38
C ILE A 60 3.11 9.36 -1.18
N SER A 61 4.28 9.93 -0.87
CA SER A 61 4.46 11.01 0.10
C SER A 61 3.54 12.22 -0.13
N GLU A 62 3.37 12.64 -1.38
CA GLU A 62 2.50 13.76 -1.76
C GLU A 62 1.02 13.38 -1.65
N ILE A 63 0.66 12.15 -2.02
CA ILE A 63 -0.68 11.60 -1.79
C ILE A 63 -1.01 11.60 -0.29
N ILE A 64 -0.08 11.15 0.57
CA ILE A 64 -0.25 11.16 2.03
C ILE A 64 -0.44 12.59 2.53
N LYS A 65 0.34 13.56 2.05
CA LYS A 65 0.20 14.98 2.41
C LYS A 65 -1.14 15.57 1.97
N ASN A 66 -1.62 15.20 0.79
CA ASN A 66 -2.91 15.66 0.29
C ASN A 66 -4.06 15.06 1.12
N CYS A 67 -3.98 13.78 1.47
CA CYS A 67 -4.95 13.10 2.30
C CYS A 67 -4.88 13.50 3.78
N SER A 68 -3.73 13.93 4.29
CA SER A 68 -3.57 14.32 5.70
C SER A 68 -4.52 15.45 6.11
N ARG A 69 -4.96 16.28 5.16
CA ARG A 69 -5.99 17.33 5.38
C ARG A 69 -7.29 16.77 5.95
N LYS A 70 -7.61 15.51 5.64
CA LYS A 70 -8.82 14.81 6.14
C LYS A 70 -8.68 14.38 7.60
N THR A 71 -7.46 14.21 8.11
CA THR A 71 -7.19 13.77 9.49
C THR A 71 -7.81 14.71 10.51
N ALA A 72 -7.75 16.03 10.27
CA ALA A 72 -8.34 17.05 11.15
C ALA A 72 -9.87 16.89 11.27
N LYS A 73 -10.55 16.53 10.17
CA LYS A 73 -11.99 16.31 10.15
C LYS A 73 -12.37 15.06 10.96
N ALA A 74 -11.66 13.95 10.77
CA ALA A 74 -11.87 12.72 11.54
C ALA A 74 -11.70 12.97 13.05
N LYS A 75 -10.62 13.67 13.41
CA LYS A 75 -10.30 14.03 14.80
C LYS A 75 -11.34 14.95 15.43
N ALA A 76 -11.85 15.93 14.68
CA ALA A 76 -12.92 16.80 15.15
C ALA A 76 -14.23 16.04 15.46
N GLN A 77 -14.46 14.91 14.80
CA GLN A 77 -15.59 14.00 15.07
C GLN A 77 -15.31 12.98 16.19
N GLY A 78 -14.13 13.05 16.83
CA GLY A 78 -13.72 12.10 17.87
C GLY A 78 -13.36 10.71 17.33
N LYS A 79 -13.11 10.58 16.02
CA LYS A 79 -12.69 9.34 15.37
C LYS A 79 -11.17 9.35 15.14
N PRO A 80 -10.51 8.18 15.20
CA PRO A 80 -9.10 8.08 14.82
C PRO A 80 -8.94 8.32 13.32
N ALA A 81 -7.88 9.01 12.90
CA ALA A 81 -7.54 9.11 11.49
C ALA A 81 -6.62 7.95 11.08
N ILE A 82 -7.07 7.08 10.18
CA ILE A 82 -6.34 5.87 9.80
C ILE A 82 -5.98 5.87 8.32
N LEU A 83 -4.75 5.48 8.00
CA LEU A 83 -4.28 5.27 6.63
C LEU A 83 -4.12 3.77 6.34
N LEU A 84 -4.70 3.31 5.24
CA LEU A 84 -4.52 1.96 4.72
C LEU A 84 -3.64 1.97 3.49
N PHE A 85 -2.59 1.14 3.48
CA PHE A 85 -1.87 0.77 2.28
C PHE A 85 -2.39 -0.58 1.82
N VAL A 86 -3.04 -0.63 0.65
CA VAL A 86 -3.69 -1.86 0.17
C VAL A 86 -2.98 -2.36 -1.07
N CYS A 87 -2.53 -3.61 -1.05
CA CYS A 87 -2.05 -4.27 -2.25
C CYS A 87 -3.21 -4.47 -3.21
N GLN A 88 -3.09 -4.01 -4.47
CA GLN A 88 -4.16 -4.16 -5.48
C GLN A 88 -4.63 -5.62 -5.69
N TRP A 89 -3.82 -6.60 -5.28
CA TRP A 89 -4.10 -8.03 -5.41
C TRP A 89 -4.78 -8.65 -4.19
N SER A 90 -4.74 -8.01 -3.02
CA SER A 90 -5.30 -8.56 -1.78
C SER A 90 -6.80 -8.30 -1.63
N GLU A 91 -7.35 -7.32 -2.36
CA GLU A 91 -8.71 -6.87 -2.10
C GLU A 91 -9.31 -6.06 -3.25
N PHE A 92 -9.89 -6.73 -4.25
CA PHE A 92 -10.53 -6.04 -5.38
C PHE A 92 -11.97 -5.58 -5.08
N SER A 93 -12.62 -6.17 -4.06
CA SER A 93 -14.07 -6.09 -3.87
C SER A 93 -14.54 -5.24 -2.69
N ALA A 94 -13.67 -4.91 -1.72
CA ALA A 94 -13.97 -3.87 -0.72
C ALA A 94 -13.68 -2.45 -1.25
N LEU A 95 -13.02 -2.34 -2.42
CA LEU A 95 -12.59 -1.10 -3.04
C LEU A 95 -13.54 -0.63 -4.17
N ASP A 96 -14.52 -1.44 -4.58
CA ASP A 96 -15.47 -1.06 -5.64
C ASP A 96 -16.33 0.17 -5.28
N ASP A 97 -16.56 0.43 -3.97
CA ASP A 97 -17.22 1.64 -3.46
C ASP A 97 -16.26 2.82 -3.19
N VAL A 98 -14.96 2.64 -3.40
CA VAL A 98 -13.92 3.62 -3.08
C VAL A 98 -13.73 4.56 -4.28
N GLN A 99 -14.79 5.27 -4.66
CA GLN A 99 -14.75 6.24 -5.76
C GLN A 99 -13.76 7.41 -5.55
N ASN A 100 -13.14 7.55 -4.36
CA ASN A 100 -12.22 8.65 -4.01
C ASN A 100 -11.10 8.28 -3.01
N GLY A 101 -10.71 7.00 -2.88
CA GLY A 101 -9.62 6.60 -1.96
C GLY A 101 -9.94 6.78 -0.47
N CYS A 102 -11.22 6.76 -0.07
CA CYS A 102 -11.65 6.90 1.32
C CYS A 102 -12.77 5.92 1.65
N LEU A 103 -12.76 5.42 2.89
CA LEU A 103 -13.86 4.65 3.46
C LEU A 103 -14.42 5.42 4.67
N GLY A 104 -15.51 6.16 4.44
CA GLY A 104 -16.03 7.11 5.42
C GLY A 104 -15.14 8.36 5.59
N ASP A 105 -15.22 8.99 6.75
CA ASP A 105 -14.48 10.23 7.08
C ASP A 105 -13.15 9.97 7.82
N ASP A 106 -12.98 8.77 8.37
CA ASP A 106 -11.90 8.37 9.28
C ASP A 106 -10.82 7.50 8.63
N ILE A 107 -11.10 6.90 7.46
CA ILE A 107 -10.16 6.02 6.77
C ILE A 107 -9.77 6.58 5.40
N THR A 108 -8.47 6.71 5.18
CA THR A 108 -7.87 6.96 3.87
C THR A 108 -7.27 5.67 3.33
N ILE A 109 -7.44 5.41 2.04
CA ILE A 109 -6.90 4.24 1.35
C ILE A 109 -5.93 4.72 0.28
N ILE A 110 -4.73 4.15 0.28
CA ILE A 110 -3.75 4.29 -0.79
C ILE A 110 -3.49 2.89 -1.35
N GLU A 111 -3.81 2.71 -2.62
CA GLU A 111 -3.50 1.48 -3.33
C GLU A 111 -2.02 1.45 -3.71
N LEU A 112 -1.41 0.29 -3.48
CA LEU A 112 -0.06 -0.04 -3.93
C LEU A 112 -0.17 -1.10 -5.03
N PRO A 113 0.64 -0.97 -6.11
CA PRO A 113 0.68 -2.02 -7.13
C PRO A 113 1.07 -3.39 -6.54
N CYS A 114 1.86 -3.38 -5.47
CA CYS A 114 2.17 -4.56 -4.69
C CYS A 114 2.66 -4.14 -3.30
N SER A 115 2.46 -4.98 -2.29
CA SER A 115 3.10 -4.85 -0.98
C SER A 115 4.62 -4.77 -1.06
N LYS A 116 5.23 -5.34 -2.11
CA LYS A 116 6.68 -5.25 -2.36
C LYS A 116 7.19 -3.81 -2.55
N GLY A 117 6.33 -2.92 -3.04
CA GLY A 117 6.63 -1.49 -3.18
C GLY A 117 6.44 -0.68 -1.89
N PHE A 118 6.06 -1.32 -0.80
CA PHE A 118 5.88 -0.66 0.49
C PHE A 118 7.24 -0.28 1.09
N ASP A 119 7.44 1.02 1.29
CA ASP A 119 8.58 1.57 1.99
C ASP A 119 8.18 1.95 3.44
N PRO A 120 8.84 1.40 4.49
CA PRO A 120 8.62 1.78 5.88
C PRO A 120 8.61 3.29 6.17
N VAL A 121 9.35 4.09 5.39
CA VAL A 121 9.39 5.55 5.54
C VAL A 121 8.01 6.18 5.37
N LEU A 122 7.14 5.60 4.54
CA LEU A 122 5.78 6.09 4.30
C LEU A 122 4.90 6.01 5.57
N VAL A 123 5.14 5.02 6.43
CA VAL A 123 4.43 4.92 7.72
C VAL A 123 4.86 6.02 8.67
N LEU A 124 6.17 6.25 8.76
CA LEU A 124 6.72 7.33 9.58
C LEU A 124 6.19 8.69 9.12
N GLU A 125 6.17 8.92 7.80
CA GLU A 125 5.63 10.13 7.20
C GLU A 125 4.13 10.29 7.52
N ALA A 126 3.32 9.26 7.31
CA ALA A 126 1.90 9.29 7.64
C ALA A 126 1.64 9.62 9.12
N LEU A 127 2.34 8.94 10.05
CA LEU A 127 2.21 9.22 11.47
C LEU A 127 2.63 10.67 11.79
N SER A 128 3.70 11.18 11.18
CA SER A 128 4.15 12.58 11.36
C SER A 128 3.16 13.62 10.84
N LEU A 129 2.38 13.26 9.81
CA LEU A 129 1.36 14.10 9.19
C LEU A 129 0.01 14.03 9.91
N GLY A 130 -0.07 13.32 11.04
CA GLY A 130 -1.23 13.34 11.93
C GLY A 130 -2.20 12.18 11.74
N PHE A 131 -1.85 11.14 10.98
CA PHE A 131 -2.56 9.87 11.08
C PHE A 131 -2.29 9.22 12.44
N ASP A 132 -3.33 8.66 13.06
CA ASP A 132 -3.24 8.02 14.36
C ASP A 132 -2.86 6.54 14.28
N GLY A 133 -3.18 5.90 13.16
CA GLY A 133 -2.80 4.54 12.85
C GLY A 133 -2.58 4.32 11.36
N VAL A 134 -1.68 3.40 11.03
CA VAL A 134 -1.39 2.99 9.66
C VAL A 134 -1.50 1.48 9.58
N MET A 135 -2.19 0.97 8.57
CA MET A 135 -2.35 -0.47 8.38
C MET A 135 -1.99 -0.88 6.95
N ALA A 136 -1.18 -1.93 6.82
CA ALA A 136 -0.84 -2.53 5.54
C ALA A 136 -1.72 -3.78 5.29
N VAL A 137 -2.42 -3.80 4.16
CA VAL A 137 -3.23 -4.92 3.72
C VAL A 137 -2.48 -5.61 2.59
N VAL A 138 -2.10 -6.86 2.82
CA VAL A 138 -1.27 -7.65 1.91
C VAL A 138 -1.96 -8.94 1.51
N CYS A 139 -1.53 -9.52 0.40
CA CYS A 139 -2.10 -10.78 -0.08
C CYS A 139 -1.51 -11.97 0.71
N PRO A 140 -2.26 -13.07 0.91
CA PRO A 140 -1.70 -14.30 1.42
C PRO A 140 -0.53 -14.74 0.56
N GLU A 141 0.47 -15.33 1.20
CA GLU A 141 1.70 -15.75 0.54
C GLU A 141 1.43 -16.73 -0.61
N GLU A 142 0.46 -17.63 -0.42
CA GLU A 142 0.05 -18.64 -1.40
C GLU A 142 -0.70 -18.04 -2.60
N LEU A 143 -1.18 -16.79 -2.48
CA LEU A 143 -1.92 -16.07 -3.51
C LEU A 143 -1.12 -14.90 -4.08
N CYS A 144 0.14 -14.73 -3.66
CA CYS A 144 0.99 -13.62 -4.07
C CYS A 144 1.32 -13.72 -5.56
N LYS A 145 0.93 -12.69 -6.33
CA LYS A 145 1.10 -12.66 -7.79
C LYS A 145 2.52 -12.35 -8.25
N LEU A 146 3.36 -11.76 -7.39
CA LEU A 146 4.72 -11.34 -7.75
C LEU A 146 5.84 -12.20 -7.17
N GLU A 147 5.49 -13.32 -6.52
CA GLU A 147 6.41 -14.24 -5.83
C GLU A 147 7.29 -13.54 -4.77
N GLU A 148 7.32 -14.06 -3.53
CA GLU A 148 8.04 -13.43 -2.39
C GLU A 148 7.60 -11.99 -2.02
N GLY A 149 6.59 -11.42 -2.69
CA GLY A 149 6.19 -10.02 -2.51
C GLY A 149 5.58 -9.75 -1.14
N THR A 150 4.78 -10.67 -0.62
CA THR A 150 4.26 -10.62 0.76
C THR A 150 5.38 -10.85 1.76
N GLU A 151 6.21 -11.87 1.54
CA GLU A 151 7.31 -12.21 2.44
C GLU A 151 8.28 -11.03 2.63
N LEU A 152 8.69 -10.38 1.54
CA LEU A 152 9.58 -9.23 1.60
C LEU A 152 8.93 -8.03 2.30
N ALA A 153 7.64 -7.78 2.06
CA ALA A 153 6.90 -6.72 2.73
C ALA A 153 6.83 -6.97 4.25
N GLU A 154 6.60 -8.20 4.67
CA GLU A 154 6.56 -8.56 6.10
C GLU A 154 7.91 -8.44 6.79
N ARG A 155 9.02 -8.73 6.09
CA ARG A 155 10.36 -8.42 6.59
C ARG A 155 10.52 -6.92 6.85
N ASN A 156 10.04 -6.08 5.93
CA ASN A 156 10.03 -4.62 6.11
C ASN A 156 9.12 -4.20 7.28
N PHE A 157 7.94 -4.81 7.44
CA PHE A 157 7.03 -4.54 8.55
C PHE A 157 7.64 -4.89 9.90
N SER A 158 8.35 -6.01 10.00
CA SER A 158 9.05 -6.43 11.22
C SER A 158 10.17 -5.44 11.60
N ALA A 159 10.96 -5.01 10.61
CA ALA A 159 11.96 -3.97 10.80
C ALA A 159 11.32 -2.64 11.24
N LEU A 160 10.21 -2.24 10.61
CA LEU A 160 9.46 -1.04 10.97
C LEU A 160 8.91 -1.11 12.40
N LYS A 161 8.29 -2.22 12.81
CA LYS A 161 7.78 -2.40 14.18
C LYS A 161 8.91 -2.28 15.21
N THR A 162 10.10 -2.77 14.89
CA THR A 162 11.29 -2.62 15.74
C THR A 162 11.69 -1.15 15.90
N VAL A 163 11.64 -0.37 14.81
CA VAL A 163 11.91 1.08 14.86
C VAL A 163 10.83 1.83 15.63
N LEU A 164 9.55 1.57 15.34
CA LEU A 164 8.42 2.22 16.01
C LEU A 164 8.39 1.97 17.52
N LYS A 165 8.81 0.77 17.95
CA LYS A 165 8.93 0.42 19.36
C LYS A 165 9.88 1.34 20.12
N GLN A 166 10.94 1.84 19.48
CA GLN A 166 11.87 2.79 20.11
C GLN A 166 11.19 4.13 20.46
N TYR A 167 10.08 4.44 19.81
CA TYR A 167 9.30 5.65 20.01
C TYR A 167 7.94 5.39 20.70
N ASN A 168 7.67 4.16 21.16
CA ASN A 168 6.36 3.72 21.69
C ASN A 168 5.20 3.93 20.69
N LEU A 169 5.46 3.71 19.40
CA LEU A 169 4.48 3.85 18.32
C LEU A 169 4.16 2.52 17.62
N GLU A 170 4.68 1.39 18.13
CA GLU A 170 4.52 0.07 17.52
C GLU A 170 3.06 -0.36 17.40
N GLU A 171 2.22 0.04 18.35
CA GLU A 171 0.80 -0.27 18.35
C GLU A 171 0.00 0.54 17.31
N ARG A 172 0.61 1.60 16.74
CA ARG A 172 0.01 2.44 15.69
C ARG A 172 0.22 1.89 14.28
N PHE A 173 0.98 0.81 14.12
CA PHE A 173 1.16 0.13 12.85
C PHE A 173 0.81 -1.35 12.93
N ASP A 174 0.04 -1.84 11.97
CA ASP A 174 -0.18 -3.27 11.82
C ASP A 174 -0.28 -3.71 10.36
N SER A 175 -0.15 -5.01 10.14
CA SER A 175 -0.24 -5.60 8.81
C SER A 175 -1.10 -6.85 8.84
N PHE A 176 -1.99 -7.00 7.87
CA PHE A 176 -2.90 -8.13 7.79
C PHE A 176 -2.90 -8.76 6.39
N ARG A 177 -2.94 -10.09 6.38
CA ARG A 177 -3.09 -10.88 5.16
C ARG A 177 -4.59 -11.02 4.88
N VAL A 178 -5.04 -10.57 3.72
CA VAL A 178 -6.45 -10.66 3.30
C VAL A 178 -6.52 -11.27 1.91
N SER A 179 -7.39 -12.27 1.76
CA SER A 179 -7.70 -12.87 0.46
C SER A 179 -8.97 -12.25 -0.12
N PRO A 180 -9.01 -11.97 -1.44
CA PRO A 180 -10.24 -11.56 -2.13
C PRO A 180 -11.41 -12.56 -1.98
N LYS A 181 -11.11 -13.80 -1.56
CA LYS A 181 -12.11 -14.86 -1.34
C LYS A 181 -12.96 -14.66 -0.08
N TYR A 182 -12.53 -13.84 0.88
CA TYR A 182 -13.14 -13.74 2.21
C TYR A 182 -13.47 -12.29 2.59
N LEU A 183 -14.51 -11.73 1.97
CA LEU A 183 -14.94 -10.33 2.13
C LEU A 183 -15.20 -9.88 3.59
N GLY A 184 -15.64 -10.80 4.46
CA GLY A 184 -15.95 -10.48 5.85
C GLY A 184 -14.72 -10.25 6.72
N GLU A 185 -13.58 -10.83 6.37
CA GLU A 185 -12.36 -10.80 7.19
C GLU A 185 -11.74 -9.40 7.23
N PHE A 186 -11.74 -8.69 6.10
CA PHE A 186 -11.22 -7.32 6.04
C PHE A 186 -11.96 -6.38 6.97
N ASN A 187 -13.29 -6.30 6.84
CA ASN A 187 -14.10 -5.40 7.65
C ASN A 187 -13.96 -5.68 9.14
N ALA A 188 -13.95 -6.96 9.54
CA ALA A 188 -13.74 -7.36 10.93
C ALA A 188 -12.37 -6.91 11.46
N THR A 189 -11.32 -7.10 10.64
CA THR A 189 -9.94 -6.72 10.97
C THR A 189 -9.77 -5.21 11.07
N LEU A 190 -10.35 -4.46 10.12
CA LEU A 190 -10.32 -3.01 10.09
C LEU A 190 -11.03 -2.42 11.31
N GLU A 191 -12.20 -2.95 11.69
CA GLU A 191 -12.90 -2.51 12.90
C GLU A 191 -12.12 -2.85 14.18
N SER A 192 -11.48 -4.01 14.24
CA SER A 192 -10.57 -4.36 15.34
C SER A 192 -9.40 -3.37 15.46
N PHE A 193 -8.78 -3.02 14.33
CA PHE A 193 -7.70 -2.05 14.30
C PHE A 193 -8.17 -0.64 14.69
N LYS A 194 -9.35 -0.19 14.22
CA LYS A 194 -9.96 1.08 14.66
C LYS A 194 -10.16 1.16 16.16
N GLN A 195 -10.68 0.09 16.76
CA GLN A 195 -10.90 0.04 18.21
C GLN A 195 -9.59 0.12 18.97
N LYS A 196 -8.55 -0.59 18.50
CA LYS A 196 -7.19 -0.54 19.04
C LYS A 196 -6.61 0.87 18.98
N ILE A 197 -6.67 1.57 17.84
CA ILE A 197 -6.17 2.94 17.74
C ILE A 197 -6.97 3.89 18.62
N SER A 198 -8.30 3.74 18.67
CA SER A 198 -9.17 4.55 19.52
C SER A 198 -8.88 4.39 21.01
N SER A 199 -8.50 3.19 21.47
CA SER A 199 -8.18 2.96 22.88
C SER A 199 -6.85 3.61 23.28
N ILE A 200 -5.86 3.62 22.38
CA ILE A 200 -4.56 4.28 22.59
C ILE A 200 -4.69 5.80 22.66
N LEU A 201 -5.63 6.38 21.91
CA LEU A 201 -5.83 7.83 21.86
C LEU A 201 -6.64 8.41 23.02
N LYS A 202 -7.44 7.59 23.71
CA LYS A 202 -8.17 8.05 24.89
C LYS A 202 -7.17 8.22 26.03
N PRO A 203 -6.90 9.44 26.52
CA PRO A 203 -6.06 9.59 27.70
C PRO A 203 -6.74 8.85 28.85
N GLU A 204 -5.95 8.13 29.65
CA GLU A 204 -6.41 7.64 30.94
C GLU A 204 -7.03 8.81 31.69
N VAL A 205 -8.36 8.79 31.85
CA VAL A 205 -9.05 9.67 32.77
C VAL A 205 -8.55 9.26 34.15
N LYS A 206 -7.50 9.92 34.63
CA LYS A 206 -7.12 9.84 36.04
C LYS A 206 -8.27 10.48 36.83
N SER A 207 -9.15 9.62 37.33
CA SER A 207 -10.07 9.93 38.40
C SER A 207 -9.25 10.27 39.65
N THR A 208 -9.00 11.57 39.85
CA THR A 208 -8.67 12.14 41.18
C THR A 208 -9.92 12.74 41.78
#